data_AF-A0A519W9W9-F1
#
_entry.id   AF-A0A519W9W9-F1
#
_cell.length_a   1.000
_cell.length_b   1.000
_cell.length_c   1.000
_cell.angle_alpha   90.00
_cell.angle_beta   90.00
_cell.angle_gamma   90.00
#
_symmetry.space_group_name_H-M   'P 1'
#
loop_
_entity.id
_entity.type
_entity.pdbx_description
1 polymer ?
#
loop_
_entity_poly.entity_id
_entity_poly.type
_entity_poly.pdbx_seq_one_letter_code
_entity_poly.pdbx_strand_id
1 'polypeptide(L)'
;MFSKASLIIFIGLLTGFVILGSGCKKEEDTTTITDPTTGGGTTTASTSTITNTGIVSGTAEGSTEVVANAEDLIANSTFTSVVAINFGTTTTITNPLAAAGVTITQSGGDVTINSTATAVDFQLSGTTTNGSVKIYSEKKFKLTLNGATITNNDGPAINIQSSKRVFVQINDNTTNTLTDAATYAASTEDMKGTIFSEGQMIFLGNGTLNVKANYKHAIVSDDYVRIIAGNINVIGAVSDGIHTNDAIIIDGGTLKITAAGDGIQADEGHVIINDGNITLNTVDKGISASYEGTDATIIPYVTINGGTITVKSTTGEGIESKGVLTINKGTITVNTFDDGLNAAKAIYINGGSIYAYATNNDAMDSNGTFTITGGIIVAIGANSPEASIDCDARTLKITGGLVIGIGGATSGPTSSVTTVRAVVMGSGAANSIIHLEAADGTEALTFLAPKAYSTLIFASSKLKASTTYTVYTG
;
A
#
# COMPACT_ATOMS: atom_id res chain seq x y z
N MET A 1 15.43 52.76 57.63
CA MET A 1 14.24 53.12 58.44
C MET A 1 13.32 51.91 58.42
N PHE A 2 13.43 51.02 59.41
CA PHE A 2 12.55 50.95 60.60
C PHE A 2 11.07 50.81 60.20
N SER A 3 10.49 49.59 60.30
CA SER A 3 9.73 49.06 61.47
C SER A 3 8.37 49.77 61.64
N LYS A 4 7.22 49.14 61.86
CA LYS A 4 6.85 47.99 62.70
C LYS A 4 5.33 47.74 62.46
N ALA A 5 4.84 46.48 62.37
CA ALA A 5 4.16 45.70 63.45
C ALA A 5 2.73 46.20 63.75
N SER A 6 1.69 45.40 64.08
CA SER A 6 1.46 43.97 64.33
C SER A 6 -0.06 43.76 64.58
N LEU A 7 -0.55 42.51 64.55
CA LEU A 7 -1.40 41.81 65.58
C LEU A 7 -2.23 40.68 64.91
N ILE A 8 -1.88 39.39 64.96
CA ILE A 8 -2.03 38.35 66.02
C ILE A 8 -3.50 37.86 66.25
N ILE A 9 -3.91 36.72 65.66
CA ILE A 9 -4.08 35.30 66.14
C ILE A 9 -5.52 34.96 66.67
N PHE A 10 -6.23 33.96 66.09
CA PHE A 10 -6.60 32.63 66.68
C PHE A 10 -7.66 31.82 65.87
N ILE A 11 -7.19 30.65 65.39
CA ILE A 11 -7.77 29.28 65.33
C ILE A 11 -9.25 29.04 65.01
N GLY A 12 -9.46 28.20 63.99
CA GLY A 12 -10.64 27.35 63.80
C GLY A 12 -10.30 26.14 62.92
N LEU A 13 -9.91 25.03 63.54
CA LEU A 13 -9.62 23.74 62.93
C LEU A 13 -10.94 23.09 62.46
N LEU A 14 -11.07 22.72 61.19
CA LEU A 14 -12.09 21.75 60.76
C LEU A 14 -11.49 20.79 59.73
N THR A 15 -11.27 19.57 60.21
CA THR A 15 -10.81 18.40 59.46
C THR A 15 -11.94 17.85 58.59
N GLY A 16 -11.81 17.96 57.28
CA GLY A 16 -12.64 17.28 56.29
C GLY A 16 -11.84 16.19 55.59
N PHE A 17 -12.11 14.94 55.95
CA PHE A 17 -11.51 13.73 55.41
C PHE A 17 -12.03 13.51 53.97
N VAL A 18 -11.18 13.73 52.96
CA VAL A 18 -11.50 13.38 51.56
C VAL A 18 -10.97 11.98 51.29
N ILE A 19 -11.91 11.05 51.08
CA ILE A 19 -11.64 9.68 50.62
C ILE A 19 -11.15 9.77 49.18
N LEU A 20 -9.86 9.57 48.96
CA LEU A 20 -9.27 9.32 47.64
C LEU A 20 -9.60 7.88 47.23
N GLY A 21 -10.61 7.72 46.38
CA GLY A 21 -10.82 6.47 45.65
C GLY A 21 -9.72 6.31 44.60
N SER A 22 -8.81 5.37 44.82
CA SER A 22 -7.86 4.90 43.82
C SER A 22 -8.61 4.18 42.69
N GLY A 23 -9.00 4.91 41.66
CA GLY A 23 -9.35 4.33 40.36
C GLY A 23 -8.07 3.98 39.61
N CYS A 24 -7.69 2.70 39.58
CA CYS A 24 -6.73 2.18 38.61
C CYS A 24 -7.28 2.45 37.20
N LYS A 25 -6.73 3.44 36.51
CA LYS A 25 -6.84 3.50 35.05
C LYS A 25 -5.69 2.69 34.48
N LYS A 26 -6.01 1.54 33.91
CA LYS A 26 -5.12 0.76 33.06
C LYS A 26 -4.85 1.60 31.82
N GLU A 27 -3.60 2.02 31.60
CA GLU A 27 -3.17 2.52 30.30
C GLU A 27 -3.21 1.32 29.34
N GLU A 28 -4.21 1.28 28.47
CA GLU A 28 -4.33 0.30 27.41
C GLU A 28 -3.72 0.88 26.14
N ASP A 29 -2.68 0.22 25.62
CA ASP A 29 -2.18 0.44 24.28
C ASP A 29 -3.21 -0.14 23.30
N THR A 30 -4.05 0.73 22.73
CA THR A 30 -5.17 0.36 21.86
C THR A 30 -4.80 0.55 20.40
N THR A 31 -4.74 -0.54 19.63
CA THR A 31 -4.73 -0.48 18.16
C THR A 31 -6.18 -0.66 17.69
N THR A 32 -6.79 0.39 17.15
CA THR A 32 -8.13 0.31 16.55
C THR A 32 -8.01 -0.15 15.10
N ILE A 33 -8.56 -1.32 14.78
CA ILE A 33 -8.79 -1.74 13.40
C ILE A 33 -10.20 -1.27 13.02
N THR A 34 -10.28 -0.26 12.15
CA THR A 34 -11.55 0.29 11.67
C THR A 34 -11.94 -0.32 10.33
N ASP A 35 -13.18 -0.81 10.23
CA ASP A 35 -13.86 -1.05 8.96
C ASP A 35 -14.14 0.30 8.26
N PRO A 36 -13.57 0.57 7.07
CA PRO A 36 -13.76 1.84 6.37
C PRO A 36 -15.07 1.92 5.57
N THR A 37 -15.95 0.90 5.59
CA THR A 37 -17.11 0.84 4.69
C THR A 37 -18.32 1.71 5.08
N THR A 38 -18.34 2.35 6.26
CA THR A 38 -19.49 3.20 6.66
C THR A 38 -19.37 4.64 6.16
N GLY A 39 -19.74 4.86 4.90
CA GLY A 39 -20.05 6.18 4.37
C GLY A 39 -21.48 6.63 4.76
N GLY A 40 -21.59 7.69 5.56
CA GLY A 40 -22.80 8.53 5.64
C GLY A 40 -23.89 8.12 6.62
N GLY A 41 -23.66 8.33 7.92
CA GLY A 41 -24.72 8.32 8.94
C GLY A 41 -24.13 8.46 10.33
N THR A 42 -24.61 9.42 11.13
CA THR A 42 -24.28 9.54 12.57
C THR A 42 -24.83 8.34 13.33
N THR A 43 -24.06 7.26 13.37
CA THR A 43 -24.13 6.19 14.36
C THR A 43 -22.71 5.91 14.83
N THR A 44 -22.49 5.95 16.14
CA THR A 44 -21.20 5.68 16.76
C THR A 44 -20.68 4.32 16.28
N ALA A 45 -19.66 4.32 15.41
CA ALA A 45 -18.94 3.12 15.04
C ALA A 45 -18.31 2.54 16.31
N SER A 46 -18.87 1.43 16.80
CA SER A 46 -18.27 0.67 17.90
C SER A 46 -17.09 -0.10 17.32
N THR A 47 -15.90 0.47 17.45
CA THR A 47 -14.66 -0.18 17.05
C THR A 47 -14.35 -1.31 18.03
N SER A 48 -14.22 -2.53 17.52
CA SER A 48 -13.68 -3.67 18.28
C SER A 48 -12.23 -3.37 18.63
N THR A 49 -11.99 -2.87 19.84
CA THR A 49 -10.63 -2.67 20.36
C THR A 49 -10.12 -4.01 20.87
N ILE A 50 -9.27 -4.67 20.09
CA ILE A 50 -8.49 -5.77 20.65
C ILE A 50 -7.32 -5.15 21.40
N THR A 51 -7.36 -5.22 22.72
CA THR A 51 -6.29 -4.71 23.58
C THR A 51 -4.96 -5.43 23.26
N ASN A 52 -3.95 -4.64 22.87
CA ASN A 52 -2.63 -5.07 22.33
C ASN A 52 -1.75 -5.85 23.34
N THR A 53 -2.22 -6.07 24.56
CA THR A 53 -1.46 -6.79 25.59
C THR A 53 -1.44 -8.28 25.28
N GLY A 54 -0.27 -8.80 24.90
CA GLY A 54 0.00 -10.25 24.81
C GLY A 54 0.18 -10.84 23.41
N ILE A 55 0.55 -10.05 22.40
CA ILE A 55 0.95 -10.62 21.10
C ILE A 55 2.35 -11.24 21.24
N VAL A 56 2.51 -12.49 20.78
CA VAL A 56 3.81 -13.17 20.70
C VAL A 56 4.26 -13.26 19.26
N SER A 57 5.56 -13.27 19.02
CA SER A 57 6.12 -13.44 17.67
C SER A 57 6.93 -14.73 17.59
N GLY A 58 6.78 -15.45 16.48
CA GLY A 58 7.63 -16.55 16.06
C GLY A 58 8.81 -16.06 15.21
N THR A 59 9.56 -17.00 14.64
CA THR A 59 10.62 -16.71 13.68
C THR A 59 10.01 -16.35 12.33
N ALA A 60 10.35 -15.18 11.79
CA ALA A 60 9.86 -14.72 10.50
C ALA A 60 10.23 -15.69 9.35
N GLU A 61 9.33 -15.84 8.39
CA GLU A 61 9.49 -16.66 7.19
C GLU A 61 9.15 -15.86 5.92
N GLY A 62 9.57 -16.35 4.76
CA GLY A 62 9.41 -15.63 3.50
C GLY A 62 10.49 -14.57 3.25
N SER A 63 10.22 -13.67 2.32
CA SER A 63 11.19 -12.65 1.90
C SER A 63 11.26 -11.48 2.88
N THR A 64 12.46 -10.92 3.05
CA THR A 64 12.71 -9.64 3.74
C THR A 64 13.41 -8.65 2.82
N GLU A 65 13.31 -8.88 1.51
CA GLU A 65 13.95 -8.08 0.49
C GLU A 65 13.42 -6.64 0.50
N VAL A 66 14.34 -5.68 0.43
CA VAL A 66 14.05 -4.24 0.38
C VAL A 66 14.54 -3.58 -0.92
N VAL A 67 15.14 -4.35 -1.84
CA VAL A 67 15.87 -3.90 -3.05
C VAL A 67 16.75 -2.65 -2.84
N ALA A 68 18.05 -2.90 -2.68
CA ALA A 68 19.06 -1.85 -2.56
C ALA A 68 19.94 -1.77 -3.81
N ASN A 69 19.56 -0.92 -4.77
CA ASN A 69 20.43 -0.53 -5.87
C ASN A 69 21.02 0.87 -5.62
N ALA A 70 22.34 0.96 -5.44
CA ALA A 70 23.01 2.23 -5.17
C ALA A 70 22.88 3.24 -6.33
N GLU A 71 22.71 2.77 -7.58
CA GLU A 71 22.53 3.64 -8.74
C GLU A 71 21.15 4.31 -8.78
N ASP A 72 20.20 3.87 -7.94
CA ASP A 72 18.87 4.46 -7.81
C ASP A 72 18.84 5.64 -6.83
N LEU A 73 19.93 5.86 -6.10
CA LEU A 73 20.06 6.98 -5.20
C LEU A 73 20.51 8.20 -6.01
N ILE A 74 19.67 9.24 -6.05
CA ILE A 74 20.00 10.48 -6.76
C ILE A 74 21.31 11.10 -6.26
N ALA A 75 21.65 10.92 -4.99
CA ALA A 75 22.91 11.38 -4.39
C ALA A 75 24.17 10.74 -5.03
N ASN A 76 24.02 9.59 -5.68
CA ASN A 76 25.09 8.90 -6.41
C ASN A 76 25.13 9.30 -7.90
N SER A 77 24.36 10.32 -8.29
CA SER A 77 24.32 10.87 -9.64
C SER A 77 24.50 12.39 -9.62
N THR A 78 25.03 12.94 -10.70
CA THR A 78 25.23 14.39 -10.86
C THR A 78 24.52 14.87 -12.13
N PHE A 79 23.74 15.95 -12.01
CA PHE A 79 23.03 16.58 -13.13
C PHE A 79 23.31 18.08 -13.14
N THR A 80 24.42 18.48 -13.74
CA THR A 80 24.95 19.85 -13.68
C THR A 80 24.44 20.76 -14.80
N SER A 81 23.93 20.17 -15.88
CA SER A 81 23.51 20.92 -17.07
C SER A 81 21.99 20.92 -17.17
N VAL A 82 21.38 22.10 -17.07
CA VAL A 82 19.93 22.26 -17.11
C VAL A 82 19.48 22.62 -18.52
N VAL A 83 18.51 21.87 -19.03
CA VAL A 83 17.76 22.17 -20.25
C VAL A 83 16.32 22.42 -19.84
N ALA A 84 15.83 23.64 -20.01
CA ALA A 84 14.51 24.04 -19.53
C ALA A 84 13.50 24.16 -20.68
N ILE A 85 12.33 23.56 -20.49
CA ILE A 85 11.17 23.63 -21.38
C ILE A 85 10.01 24.24 -20.58
N ASN A 86 9.63 25.46 -20.94
CA ASN A 86 8.54 26.17 -20.31
C ASN A 86 7.34 26.29 -21.26
N PHE A 87 6.27 25.57 -20.97
CA PHE A 87 5.02 25.60 -21.73
C PHE A 87 4.20 26.86 -21.40
N GLY A 88 3.50 27.39 -22.40
CA GLY A 88 2.62 28.54 -22.25
C GLY A 88 1.94 28.86 -23.58
N THR A 89 1.54 30.12 -23.78
CA THR A 89 1.05 30.58 -25.09
C THR A 89 2.05 30.31 -26.21
N THR A 90 3.34 30.41 -25.87
CA THR A 90 4.47 29.99 -26.70
C THR A 90 5.42 29.18 -25.83
N THR A 91 5.77 27.98 -26.27
CA THR A 91 6.79 27.17 -25.59
C THR A 91 8.14 27.86 -25.69
N THR A 92 8.80 28.06 -24.56
CA THR A 92 10.14 28.65 -24.48
C THR A 92 11.15 27.56 -24.08
N ILE A 93 12.22 27.42 -24.85
CA ILE A 93 13.23 26.38 -24.64
C ILE A 93 14.59 27.05 -24.39
N THR A 94 15.22 26.72 -23.27
CA THR A 94 16.61 27.08 -22.95
C THR A 94 17.47 25.82 -23.02
N ASN A 95 18.28 25.71 -24.08
CA ASN A 95 19.13 24.55 -24.31
C ASN A 95 20.62 24.95 -24.41
N PRO A 96 21.34 25.05 -23.27
CA PRO A 96 22.77 25.34 -23.28
C PRO A 96 23.61 24.21 -23.90
N LEU A 97 23.01 23.04 -24.13
CA LEU A 97 23.65 21.86 -24.71
C LEU A 97 23.34 21.67 -26.21
N ALA A 98 22.81 22.69 -26.89
CA ALA A 98 22.47 22.63 -28.32
C ALA A 98 23.67 22.23 -29.21
N ALA A 99 24.87 22.69 -28.85
CA ALA A 99 26.13 22.33 -29.52
C ALA A 99 26.91 21.21 -28.80
N ALA A 100 26.33 20.63 -27.74
CA ALA A 100 26.98 19.68 -26.84
C ALA A 100 26.15 18.41 -26.62
N GLY A 101 25.40 17.98 -27.65
CA GLY A 101 24.74 16.68 -27.68
C GLY A 101 23.29 16.67 -27.21
N VAL A 102 22.60 17.82 -27.13
CA VAL A 102 21.14 17.86 -26.93
C VAL A 102 20.49 18.61 -28.09
N THR A 103 19.72 17.91 -28.91
CA THR A 103 18.91 18.50 -29.97
C THR A 103 17.45 18.48 -29.58
N ILE A 104 16.74 19.60 -29.77
CA ILE A 104 15.32 19.72 -29.46
C ILE A 104 14.58 20.18 -30.70
N THR A 105 13.53 19.45 -31.07
CA THR A 105 12.54 19.91 -32.04
C THR A 105 11.24 20.26 -31.32
N GLN A 106 10.56 21.29 -31.81
CA GLN A 106 9.33 21.79 -31.22
C GLN A 106 8.32 22.09 -32.32
N SER A 107 7.09 21.61 -32.17
CA SER A 107 5.95 21.95 -33.02
C SER A 107 4.75 22.22 -32.13
N GLY A 108 4.34 23.49 -32.01
CA GLY A 108 3.31 23.88 -31.05
C GLY A 108 3.71 23.52 -29.61
N GLY A 109 2.89 22.72 -28.93
CA GLY A 109 3.15 22.20 -27.59
C GLY A 109 3.98 20.91 -27.57
N ASP A 110 4.27 20.31 -28.72
CA ASP A 110 5.02 19.06 -28.81
C ASP A 110 6.53 19.32 -28.82
N VAL A 111 7.25 18.65 -27.94
CA VAL A 111 8.69 18.77 -27.78
C VAL A 111 9.33 17.39 -27.88
N THR A 112 10.29 17.23 -28.78
CA THR A 112 11.11 16.02 -28.87
C THR A 112 12.55 16.34 -28.55
N ILE A 113 13.12 15.60 -27.60
CA ILE A 113 14.49 15.75 -27.09
C ILE A 113 15.31 14.54 -27.54
N ASN A 114 16.44 14.78 -28.19
CA ASN A 114 17.46 13.76 -28.51
C ASN A 114 18.75 14.12 -27.76
N SER A 115 19.22 13.23 -26.89
CA SER A 115 20.36 13.50 -26.01
C SER A 115 21.43 12.41 -26.04
N THR A 116 22.66 12.81 -26.34
CA THR A 116 23.87 12.00 -26.16
C THR A 116 24.72 12.49 -24.96
N ALA A 117 24.33 13.62 -24.37
CA ALA A 117 25.01 14.28 -23.28
C ALA A 117 24.83 13.55 -21.93
N THR A 118 25.81 13.71 -21.04
CA THR A 118 25.75 13.21 -19.65
C THR A 118 25.35 14.34 -18.71
N ALA A 119 24.93 13.97 -17.49
CA ALA A 119 24.64 14.92 -16.41
C ALA A 119 23.60 16.00 -16.76
N VAL A 120 22.57 15.60 -17.53
CA VAL A 120 21.50 16.51 -17.98
C VAL A 120 20.28 16.43 -17.05
N ASP A 121 19.75 17.60 -16.71
CA ASP A 121 18.45 17.81 -16.08
C ASP A 121 17.50 18.47 -17.09
N PHE A 122 16.51 17.71 -17.57
CA PHE A 122 15.41 18.26 -18.36
C PHE A 122 14.33 18.78 -17.42
N GLN A 123 14.14 20.09 -17.37
CA GLN A 123 13.15 20.72 -16.50
C GLN A 123 11.92 21.11 -17.30
N LEU A 124 10.75 20.62 -16.86
CA LEU A 124 9.45 20.93 -17.44
C LEU A 124 8.69 21.86 -16.50
N SER A 125 8.12 22.94 -17.04
CA SER A 125 7.26 23.87 -16.30
C SER A 125 6.16 24.46 -17.19
N GLY A 126 5.18 25.12 -16.59
CA GLY A 126 4.13 25.83 -17.33
C GLY A 126 3.05 24.89 -17.89
N THR A 127 2.19 25.41 -18.77
CA THR A 127 0.99 24.68 -19.21
C THR A 127 0.89 24.56 -20.73
N THR A 128 0.60 23.36 -21.23
CA THR A 128 0.13 23.10 -22.60
C THR A 128 -1.14 22.26 -22.59
N THR A 129 -2.15 22.66 -23.37
CA THR A 129 -3.42 21.94 -23.52
C THR A 129 -3.44 21.00 -24.72
N ASN A 130 -2.41 21.06 -25.55
CA ASN A 130 -2.20 20.17 -26.68
C ASN A 130 -0.69 20.09 -26.95
N GLY A 131 -0.02 19.19 -26.24
CA GLY A 131 1.40 18.99 -26.39
C GLY A 131 1.91 17.77 -25.63
N SER A 132 3.14 17.42 -25.92
CA SER A 132 3.83 16.24 -25.41
C SER A 132 5.31 16.49 -25.19
N VAL A 133 5.94 15.65 -24.37
CA VAL A 133 7.41 15.58 -24.27
C VAL A 133 7.86 14.17 -24.62
N LYS A 134 8.60 14.05 -25.72
CA LYS A 134 9.29 12.81 -26.10
C LYS A 134 10.79 12.94 -25.82
N ILE A 135 11.40 11.91 -25.22
CA ILE A 135 12.82 11.94 -24.84
C ILE A 135 13.51 10.67 -25.33
N TYR A 136 14.54 10.82 -26.16
CA TYR A 136 15.55 9.80 -26.41
C TYR A 136 16.84 10.23 -25.71
N SER A 137 17.43 9.31 -24.94
CA SER A 137 18.72 9.56 -24.29
C SER A 137 19.60 8.32 -24.31
N GLU A 138 20.88 8.52 -24.60
CA GLU A 138 21.91 7.47 -24.50
C GLU A 138 22.45 7.32 -23.07
N LYS A 139 22.12 8.24 -22.16
CA LYS A 139 22.67 8.33 -20.79
C LYS A 139 21.55 8.43 -19.76
N LYS A 140 21.86 8.12 -18.49
CA LYS A 140 20.93 8.44 -17.38
C LYS A 140 20.75 9.96 -17.28
N PHE A 141 19.54 10.40 -16.96
CA PHE A 141 19.20 11.82 -16.88
C PHE A 141 18.22 12.08 -15.74
N LYS A 142 18.06 13.36 -15.37
CA LYS A 142 17.01 13.81 -14.47
C LYS A 142 15.91 14.49 -15.27
N LEU A 143 14.67 14.20 -14.94
CA LEU A 143 13.48 14.86 -15.44
C LEU A 143 12.82 15.58 -14.26
N THR A 144 12.96 16.91 -14.21
CA THR A 144 12.36 17.71 -13.16
C THR A 144 10.99 18.22 -13.59
N LEU A 145 9.95 17.88 -12.84
CA LEU A 145 8.61 18.42 -12.97
C LEU A 145 8.46 19.61 -12.03
N ASN A 146 8.41 20.81 -12.58
CA ASN A 146 8.47 22.08 -11.85
C ASN A 146 7.22 22.94 -12.11
N GLY A 147 6.06 22.42 -11.77
CA GLY A 147 4.76 23.05 -12.03
C GLY A 147 4.30 22.89 -13.49
N ALA A 148 4.58 21.72 -14.09
CA ALA A 148 4.20 21.42 -15.46
C ALA A 148 2.77 20.86 -15.54
N THR A 149 1.93 21.39 -16.44
CA THR A 149 0.64 20.82 -16.82
C THR A 149 0.66 20.50 -18.32
N ILE A 150 0.64 19.21 -18.66
CA ILE A 150 0.77 18.72 -20.04
C ILE A 150 -0.43 17.86 -20.36
N THR A 151 -1.26 18.34 -21.28
CA THR A 151 -2.32 17.56 -21.92
C THR A 151 -1.91 17.23 -23.35
N ASN A 152 -1.80 15.95 -23.67
CA ASN A 152 -1.69 15.46 -25.03
C ASN A 152 -3.06 14.91 -25.48
N ASN A 153 -3.54 15.31 -26.67
CA ASN A 153 -4.83 14.88 -27.21
C ASN A 153 -4.74 13.76 -28.26
N ASP A 154 -3.54 13.33 -28.65
CA ASP A 154 -3.33 12.23 -29.63
C ASP A 154 -2.27 11.19 -29.22
N GLY A 155 -1.71 11.30 -28.01
CA GLY A 155 -0.68 10.39 -27.50
C GLY A 155 -0.42 10.52 -26.00
N PRO A 156 0.71 9.98 -25.51
CA PRO A 156 1.16 10.14 -24.13
C PRO A 156 1.59 11.58 -23.82
N ALA A 157 1.45 12.01 -22.56
CA ALA A 157 1.93 13.32 -22.12
C ALA A 157 3.47 13.35 -22.08
N ILE A 158 4.09 12.29 -21.58
CA ILE A 158 5.54 12.11 -21.54
C ILE A 158 5.89 10.71 -22.05
N ASN A 159 6.74 10.64 -23.08
CA ASN A 159 7.19 9.39 -23.68
C ASN A 159 8.72 9.29 -23.68
N ILE A 160 9.28 8.42 -22.83
CA ILE A 160 10.73 8.24 -22.68
C ILE A 160 11.16 6.99 -23.43
N GLN A 161 11.69 7.20 -24.63
CA GLN A 161 12.23 6.17 -25.51
C GLN A 161 13.72 5.98 -25.22
N SER A 162 14.01 5.60 -23.98
CA SER A 162 15.36 5.39 -23.48
C SER A 162 15.37 4.26 -22.46
N SER A 163 16.16 3.22 -22.73
CA SER A 163 16.48 2.15 -21.78
C SER A 163 17.38 2.60 -20.61
N LYS A 164 17.62 3.90 -20.44
CA LYS A 164 18.45 4.44 -19.37
C LYS A 164 17.59 4.96 -18.24
N ARG A 165 18.10 4.77 -17.01
CA ARG A 165 17.50 5.31 -15.79
C ARG A 165 17.17 6.79 -15.90
N VAL A 166 15.93 7.12 -15.60
CA VAL A 166 15.45 8.49 -15.39
C VAL A 166 15.13 8.72 -13.93
N PHE A 167 15.63 9.83 -13.39
CA PHE A 167 15.23 10.36 -12.09
C PHE A 167 14.12 11.39 -12.29
N VAL A 168 12.89 11.05 -11.95
CA VAL A 168 11.74 11.96 -12.01
C VAL A 168 11.65 12.74 -10.70
N GLN A 169 12.18 13.96 -10.71
CA GLN A 169 12.14 14.89 -9.58
C GLN A 169 10.81 15.66 -9.62
N ILE A 170 9.91 15.39 -8.67
CA ILE A 170 8.70 16.17 -8.44
C ILE A 170 9.07 17.32 -7.50
N ASN A 171 9.33 18.52 -8.04
CA ASN A 171 9.88 19.62 -7.25
C ASN A 171 8.93 20.04 -6.11
N ASP A 172 9.53 20.33 -4.96
CA ASP A 172 8.82 20.76 -3.76
C ASP A 172 7.94 21.99 -4.04
N ASN A 173 6.78 22.04 -3.40
CA ASN A 173 5.79 23.12 -3.54
C ASN A 173 5.28 23.33 -4.98
N THR A 174 5.39 22.32 -5.84
CA THR A 174 4.79 22.35 -7.18
C THR A 174 3.70 21.31 -7.32
N THR A 175 2.70 21.63 -8.15
CA THR A 175 1.70 20.68 -8.64
C THR A 175 1.91 20.48 -10.12
N ASN A 176 2.12 19.22 -10.51
CA ASN A 176 2.35 18.81 -11.88
C ASN A 176 1.16 17.96 -12.33
N THR A 177 0.68 18.13 -13.56
CA THR A 177 -0.47 17.39 -14.07
C THR A 177 -0.17 16.86 -15.47
N LEU A 178 -0.31 15.55 -15.65
CA LEU A 178 -0.13 14.87 -16.93
C LEU A 178 -1.46 14.24 -17.36
N THR A 179 -1.85 14.45 -18.60
CA THR A 179 -3.07 13.87 -19.19
C THR A 179 -2.78 13.44 -20.62
N ASP A 180 -3.13 12.20 -20.96
CA ASP A 180 -2.98 11.67 -22.32
C ASP A 180 -4.30 11.65 -23.09
N ALA A 181 -4.19 11.22 -24.35
CA ALA A 181 -5.33 11.02 -25.22
C ALA A 181 -6.13 9.76 -24.84
N ALA A 182 -7.39 9.67 -25.30
CA ALA A 182 -8.18 8.45 -25.19
C ALA A 182 -7.73 7.34 -26.15
N THR A 183 -6.98 7.69 -27.19
CA THR A 183 -6.46 6.77 -28.21
C THR A 183 -5.12 7.28 -28.70
N TYR A 184 -4.17 6.37 -28.91
CA TYR A 184 -2.87 6.72 -29.49
C TYR A 184 -2.81 6.31 -30.96
N ALA A 185 -2.12 7.11 -31.78
CA ALA A 185 -1.79 6.71 -33.14
C ALA A 185 -0.86 5.48 -33.15
N ALA A 186 -0.98 4.64 -34.18
CA ALA A 186 -0.07 3.51 -34.36
C ALA A 186 1.38 3.99 -34.48
N SER A 187 2.29 3.32 -33.79
CA SER A 187 3.71 3.64 -33.75
C SER A 187 4.55 2.37 -33.69
N THR A 188 5.82 2.48 -34.06
CA THR A 188 6.84 1.45 -33.78
C THR A 188 7.44 1.60 -32.38
N GLU A 189 7.17 2.73 -31.73
CA GLU A 189 7.58 3.03 -30.36
C GLU A 189 6.56 2.53 -29.35
N ASP A 190 7.04 2.14 -28.19
CA ASP A 190 6.16 1.78 -27.09
C ASP A 190 5.54 3.04 -26.48
N MET A 191 4.22 3.03 -26.35
CA MET A 191 3.41 4.12 -25.81
C MET A 191 2.27 3.51 -25.00
N LYS A 192 2.61 2.99 -23.83
CA LYS A 192 1.70 2.15 -23.02
C LYS A 192 0.95 2.93 -21.93
N GLY A 193 1.29 4.20 -21.70
CA GLY A 193 0.60 5.03 -20.70
C GLY A 193 0.94 6.51 -20.75
N THR A 194 0.30 7.30 -19.88
CA THR A 194 0.40 8.76 -19.86
C THR A 194 1.83 9.27 -19.65
N ILE A 195 2.56 8.62 -18.74
CA ILE A 195 4.01 8.71 -18.65
C ILE A 195 4.59 7.31 -18.83
N PHE A 196 5.42 7.15 -19.86
CA PHE A 196 6.04 5.88 -20.23
C PHE A 196 7.56 6.00 -20.27
N SER A 197 8.27 4.93 -19.92
CA SER A 197 9.72 4.77 -20.11
C SER A 197 10.08 3.35 -20.56
N GLU A 198 10.98 3.21 -21.53
CA GLU A 198 11.59 1.90 -21.85
C GLU A 198 12.56 1.41 -20.75
N GLY A 199 13.08 2.33 -19.93
CA GLY A 199 14.03 2.03 -18.86
C GLY A 199 13.53 2.43 -17.48
N GLN A 200 14.41 2.29 -16.49
CA GLN A 200 14.08 2.48 -15.08
C GLN A 200 13.57 3.89 -14.75
N MET A 201 12.45 4.01 -14.05
CA MET A 201 11.85 5.29 -13.68
C MET A 201 11.79 5.48 -12.16
N ILE A 202 12.50 6.49 -11.64
CA ILE A 202 12.67 6.68 -10.19
C ILE A 202 12.07 8.02 -9.76
N PHE A 203 11.01 7.98 -8.96
CA PHE A 203 10.32 9.15 -8.44
C PHE A 203 10.90 9.60 -7.09
N LEU A 204 11.08 10.91 -6.95
CA LEU A 204 11.58 11.56 -5.74
C LEU A 204 11.08 13.01 -5.63
N GLY A 205 11.30 13.63 -4.47
CA GLY A 205 10.84 14.98 -4.15
C GLY A 205 9.52 15.00 -3.40
N ASN A 206 9.08 16.18 -2.93
CA ASN A 206 7.88 16.33 -2.10
C ASN A 206 6.72 17.04 -2.80
N GLY A 207 6.88 17.40 -4.09
CA GLY A 207 5.78 17.99 -4.87
C GLY A 207 4.63 17.01 -5.14
N THR A 208 3.62 17.51 -5.83
CA THR A 208 2.46 16.72 -6.28
C THR A 208 2.55 16.42 -7.77
N LEU A 209 2.32 15.15 -8.14
CA LEU A 209 2.12 14.71 -9.51
C LEU A 209 0.72 14.12 -9.65
N ASN A 210 -0.11 14.73 -10.48
CA ASN A 210 -1.42 14.24 -10.87
C ASN A 210 -1.31 13.60 -12.26
N VAL A 211 -1.82 12.38 -12.42
CA VAL A 211 -1.81 11.66 -13.71
C VAL A 211 -3.23 11.22 -14.04
N LYS A 212 -3.66 11.48 -15.27
CA LYS A 212 -4.92 11.01 -15.83
C LYS A 212 -4.66 10.23 -17.13
N ALA A 213 -4.92 8.93 -17.08
CA ALA A 213 -4.80 8.02 -18.22
C ALA A 213 -6.17 7.71 -18.80
N ASN A 214 -6.40 8.23 -20.00
CA ASN A 214 -7.58 8.03 -20.82
C ASN A 214 -7.39 6.90 -21.84
N TYR A 215 -6.15 6.52 -22.18
CA TYR A 215 -5.89 5.42 -23.12
C TYR A 215 -5.78 4.06 -22.44
N LYS A 216 -4.80 3.90 -21.54
CA LYS A 216 -4.47 2.62 -20.90
C LYS A 216 -3.98 2.83 -19.46
N HIS A 217 -2.68 2.66 -19.21
CA HIS A 217 -2.08 2.80 -17.87
C HIS A 217 -1.65 4.25 -17.58
N ALA A 218 -1.48 4.62 -16.32
CA ALA A 218 -1.01 5.95 -15.95
C ALA A 218 0.51 6.09 -15.95
N ILE A 219 1.22 5.29 -15.16
CA ILE A 219 2.69 5.32 -15.05
C ILE A 219 3.23 3.97 -15.51
N VAL A 220 4.11 3.97 -16.51
CA VAL A 220 4.60 2.73 -17.12
C VAL A 220 6.11 2.73 -17.29
N SER A 221 6.73 1.59 -16.99
CA SER A 221 8.11 1.28 -17.32
C SER A 221 8.20 -0.10 -17.95
N ASP A 222 8.95 -0.28 -19.03
CA ASP A 222 9.28 -1.63 -19.52
C ASP A 222 10.34 -2.34 -18.67
N ASP A 223 10.92 -1.63 -17.70
CA ASP A 223 11.83 -2.18 -16.68
C ASP A 223 11.12 -2.01 -15.33
N TYR A 224 11.68 -1.28 -14.35
CA TYR A 224 11.02 -1.00 -13.08
C TYR A 224 10.64 0.46 -12.83
N VAL A 225 9.67 0.65 -11.95
CA VAL A 225 9.32 1.92 -11.31
C VAL A 225 9.75 1.85 -9.84
N ARG A 226 10.46 2.88 -9.37
CA ARG A 226 10.80 3.05 -7.96
C ARG A 226 10.27 4.37 -7.43
N ILE A 227 9.60 4.36 -6.28
CA ILE A 227 9.11 5.56 -5.62
C ILE A 227 9.86 5.71 -4.30
N ILE A 228 10.80 6.65 -4.28
CA ILE A 228 11.54 7.02 -3.07
C ILE A 228 10.68 7.95 -2.21
N ALA A 229 10.07 8.95 -2.86
CA ALA A 229 9.20 9.93 -2.24
C ALA A 229 8.30 10.60 -3.31
N GLY A 230 7.32 11.38 -2.86
CA GLY A 230 6.42 12.15 -3.71
C GLY A 230 4.97 12.03 -3.30
N ASN A 231 4.13 12.98 -3.75
CA ASN A 231 2.68 12.87 -3.67
C ASN A 231 2.14 12.54 -5.07
N ILE A 232 1.91 11.26 -5.35
CA ILE A 232 1.50 10.77 -6.67
C ILE A 232 0.01 10.42 -6.64
N ASN A 233 -0.77 11.14 -7.44
CA ASN A 233 -2.21 10.95 -7.58
C ASN A 233 -2.52 10.46 -9.00
N VAL A 234 -2.89 9.19 -9.15
CA VAL A 234 -3.54 8.71 -10.38
C VAL A 234 -5.03 8.96 -10.23
N ILE A 235 -5.52 9.99 -10.92
CA ILE A 235 -6.93 10.45 -10.85
C ILE A 235 -7.86 9.45 -11.53
N GLY A 236 -7.34 8.70 -12.50
CA GLY A 236 -8.04 7.60 -13.15
C GLY A 236 -7.17 7.01 -14.26
N ALA A 237 -7.09 5.68 -14.31
CA ALA A 237 -6.54 4.93 -15.43
C ALA A 237 -7.60 3.99 -16.03
N VAL A 238 -7.59 3.83 -17.36
CA VAL A 238 -8.51 2.90 -18.06
C VAL A 238 -8.08 1.45 -17.86
N SER A 239 -6.78 1.21 -17.68
CA SER A 239 -6.23 -0.03 -17.14
C SER A 239 -5.58 0.33 -15.81
N ASP A 240 -4.26 0.20 -15.70
CA ASP A 240 -3.61 0.14 -14.39
C ASP A 240 -3.04 1.49 -13.96
N GLY A 241 -2.93 1.70 -12.66
CA GLY A 241 -2.32 2.90 -12.09
C GLY A 241 -0.82 2.95 -12.38
N ILE A 242 -0.08 1.97 -11.88
CA ILE A 242 1.35 1.78 -12.16
C ILE A 242 1.53 0.39 -12.74
N HIS A 243 2.17 0.30 -13.90
CA HIS A 243 2.39 -0.96 -14.61
C HIS A 243 3.85 -1.10 -15.01
N THR A 244 4.47 -2.25 -14.76
CA THR A 244 5.87 -2.50 -15.13
C THR A 244 6.13 -3.93 -15.56
N ASN A 245 7.16 -4.19 -16.35
CA ASN A 245 7.54 -5.57 -16.69
C ASN A 245 8.47 -6.26 -15.67
N ASP A 246 9.22 -5.50 -14.85
CA ASP A 246 10.23 -6.12 -13.97
C ASP A 246 9.94 -5.89 -12.49
N ALA A 247 9.68 -4.64 -12.08
CA ALA A 247 9.42 -4.38 -10.66
C ALA A 247 8.71 -3.07 -10.36
N ILE A 248 8.01 -3.06 -9.23
CA ILE A 248 7.57 -1.84 -8.56
C ILE A 248 8.11 -1.83 -7.15
N ILE A 249 8.90 -0.80 -6.82
CA ILE A 249 9.55 -0.65 -5.52
C ILE A 249 9.06 0.65 -4.88
N ILE A 250 8.46 0.58 -3.70
CA ILE A 250 7.94 1.75 -2.98
C ILE A 250 8.67 1.87 -1.65
N ASP A 251 9.61 2.82 -1.57
CA ASP A 251 10.35 3.13 -0.35
C ASP A 251 9.63 4.14 0.54
N GLY A 252 8.64 4.86 -0.02
CA GLY A 252 7.89 5.87 0.70
C GLY A 252 6.97 6.69 -0.22
N GLY A 253 6.61 7.88 0.24
CA GLY A 253 5.69 8.78 -0.46
C GLY A 253 4.22 8.54 -0.12
N THR A 254 3.37 9.39 -0.71
CA THR A 254 1.90 9.26 -0.63
C THR A 254 1.37 8.95 -2.03
N LEU A 255 0.73 7.80 -2.18
CA LEU A 255 0.14 7.34 -3.43
C LEU A 255 -1.36 7.26 -3.28
N LYS A 256 -2.09 7.93 -4.17
CA LYS A 256 -3.54 7.79 -4.29
C LYS A 256 -3.88 7.40 -5.71
N ILE A 257 -4.32 6.16 -5.91
CA ILE A 257 -4.52 5.60 -7.24
C ILE A 257 -5.99 5.21 -7.41
N THR A 258 -6.57 5.65 -8.53
CA THR A 258 -7.85 5.16 -9.04
C THR A 258 -7.62 4.52 -10.40
N ALA A 259 -8.03 3.27 -10.57
CA ALA A 259 -7.78 2.49 -11.78
C ALA A 259 -8.98 1.60 -12.12
N ALA A 260 -9.26 1.40 -13.41
CA ALA A 260 -10.26 0.44 -13.88
C ALA A 260 -9.66 -0.95 -14.16
N GLY A 261 -8.34 -1.06 -14.24
CA GLY A 261 -7.61 -2.32 -14.06
C GLY A 261 -7.02 -2.37 -12.66
N ASP A 262 -5.74 -2.70 -12.59
CA ASP A 262 -5.02 -2.89 -11.33
C ASP A 262 -4.49 -1.56 -10.76
N GLY A 263 -4.37 -1.45 -9.45
CA GLY A 263 -3.76 -0.28 -8.83
C GLY A 263 -2.26 -0.22 -9.13
N ILE A 264 -1.58 -1.32 -8.80
CA ILE A 264 -0.14 -1.53 -8.93
C ILE A 264 0.05 -2.93 -9.52
N GLN A 265 0.70 -3.02 -10.68
CA GLN A 265 0.90 -4.27 -11.40
C GLN A 265 2.36 -4.38 -11.87
N ALA A 266 3.05 -5.43 -11.42
CA ALA A 266 4.31 -5.85 -12.02
C ALA A 266 4.10 -7.16 -12.77
N ASP A 267 4.24 -7.12 -14.08
CA ASP A 267 4.41 -8.32 -14.90
C ASP A 267 5.79 -8.92 -14.60
N GLU A 268 5.95 -10.22 -14.84
CA GLU A 268 7.21 -11.00 -14.86
C GLU A 268 8.17 -10.89 -13.65
N GLY A 269 7.80 -10.17 -12.60
CA GLY A 269 8.73 -9.78 -11.56
C GLY A 269 8.07 -9.51 -10.21
N HIS A 270 8.32 -8.35 -9.59
CA HIS A 270 7.97 -8.20 -8.17
C HIS A 270 7.47 -6.83 -7.74
N VAL A 271 6.61 -6.85 -6.72
CA VAL A 271 6.21 -5.64 -5.99
C VAL A 271 6.82 -5.68 -4.60
N ILE A 272 7.61 -4.65 -4.26
CA ILE A 272 8.21 -4.49 -2.93
C ILE A 272 7.79 -3.16 -2.33
N ILE A 273 7.15 -3.21 -1.17
CA ILE A 273 6.69 -2.03 -0.43
C ILE A 273 7.45 -1.97 0.88
N ASN A 274 8.41 -1.06 0.97
CA ASN A 274 9.20 -0.84 2.18
C ASN A 274 8.50 0.09 3.16
N ASP A 275 7.88 1.15 2.66
CA ASP A 275 7.08 2.11 3.43
C ASP A 275 6.16 2.93 2.51
N GLY A 276 5.41 3.87 3.08
CA GLY A 276 4.57 4.84 2.34
C GLY A 276 3.12 4.86 2.82
N ASN A 277 2.35 5.82 2.31
CA ASN A 277 0.90 5.90 2.49
C ASN A 277 0.22 5.65 1.15
N ILE A 278 -0.35 4.47 0.97
CA ILE A 278 -0.86 3.96 -0.31
C ILE A 278 -2.37 3.74 -0.20
N THR A 279 -3.14 4.43 -1.02
CA THR A 279 -4.59 4.27 -1.14
C THR A 279 -4.96 3.90 -2.57
N LEU A 280 -5.54 2.71 -2.76
CA LEU A 280 -5.91 2.15 -4.06
C LEU A 280 -7.43 1.99 -4.12
N ASN A 281 -8.05 2.57 -5.15
CA ASN A 281 -9.45 2.35 -5.51
C ASN A 281 -9.49 1.75 -6.92
N THR A 282 -9.69 0.45 -7.00
CA THR A 282 -9.52 -0.32 -8.23
C THR A 282 -10.83 -1.01 -8.61
N VAL A 283 -10.95 -1.36 -9.89
CA VAL A 283 -12.01 -2.27 -10.32
C VAL A 283 -11.50 -3.70 -10.23
N ASP A 284 -10.36 -4.01 -10.86
CA ASP A 284 -9.68 -5.31 -10.73
C ASP A 284 -8.80 -5.33 -9.46
N LYS A 285 -7.52 -5.72 -9.52
CA LYS A 285 -6.73 -6.00 -8.32
C LYS A 285 -6.16 -4.72 -7.71
N GLY A 286 -5.96 -4.71 -6.40
CA GLY A 286 -5.25 -3.61 -5.75
C GLY A 286 -3.77 -3.60 -6.13
N ILE A 287 -3.06 -4.62 -5.65
CA ILE A 287 -1.64 -4.86 -5.92
C ILE A 287 -1.52 -6.25 -6.51
N SER A 288 -0.80 -6.39 -7.61
CA SER A 288 -0.55 -7.70 -8.21
C SER A 288 0.88 -7.81 -8.74
N ALA A 289 1.44 -9.00 -8.54
CA ALA A 289 2.62 -9.47 -9.25
C ALA A 289 2.23 -10.76 -9.99
N SER A 290 2.22 -10.70 -11.32
CA SER A 290 1.77 -11.79 -12.18
C SER A 290 2.71 -12.04 -13.35
N TYR A 291 2.48 -13.13 -14.08
CA TYR A 291 3.24 -13.49 -15.27
C TYR A 291 2.37 -14.35 -16.17
N GLU A 292 1.99 -13.78 -17.31
CA GLU A 292 1.12 -14.45 -18.30
C GLU A 292 1.92 -15.14 -19.41
N GLY A 293 3.26 -15.14 -19.31
CA GLY A 293 4.13 -15.86 -20.22
C GLY A 293 4.21 -17.35 -19.92
N THR A 294 5.08 -18.05 -20.65
CA THR A 294 5.19 -19.53 -20.57
C THR A 294 6.45 -20.01 -19.84
N ASP A 295 7.37 -19.11 -19.47
CA ASP A 295 8.56 -19.46 -18.72
C ASP A 295 8.25 -19.68 -17.23
N ALA A 296 8.08 -20.95 -16.85
CA ALA A 296 7.79 -21.35 -15.47
C ALA A 296 8.91 -21.03 -14.45
N THR A 297 10.08 -20.56 -14.89
CA THR A 297 11.16 -20.11 -13.99
C THR A 297 10.91 -18.71 -13.44
N ILE A 298 10.06 -17.92 -14.10
CA ILE A 298 9.62 -16.62 -13.63
C ILE A 298 8.52 -16.83 -12.59
N ILE A 299 8.79 -16.41 -11.35
CA ILE A 299 7.88 -16.58 -10.21
C ILE A 299 7.67 -15.20 -9.59
N PRO A 300 6.58 -14.52 -9.97
CA PRO A 300 6.29 -13.19 -9.45
C PRO A 300 5.99 -13.22 -7.95
N TYR A 301 6.36 -12.17 -7.22
CA TYR A 301 6.13 -12.13 -5.78
C TYR A 301 5.83 -10.73 -5.26
N VAL A 302 5.15 -10.68 -4.10
CA VAL A 302 4.86 -9.44 -3.39
C VAL A 302 5.50 -9.50 -2.00
N THR A 303 6.29 -8.49 -1.65
CA THR A 303 6.86 -8.33 -0.31
C THR A 303 6.50 -6.98 0.28
N ILE A 304 5.90 -6.97 1.47
CA ILE A 304 5.50 -5.76 2.19
C ILE A 304 6.27 -5.71 3.50
N ASN A 305 7.23 -4.79 3.59
CA ASN A 305 8.06 -4.57 4.77
C ASN A 305 7.50 -3.50 5.72
N GLY A 306 6.55 -2.69 5.27
CA GLY A 306 5.97 -1.60 6.05
C GLY A 306 4.92 -0.80 5.28
N GLY A 307 4.64 0.42 5.76
CA GLY A 307 3.66 1.33 5.16
C GLY A 307 2.24 1.21 5.71
N THR A 308 1.41 2.18 5.31
CA THR A 308 -0.04 2.17 5.48
C THR A 308 -0.67 1.94 4.11
N ILE A 309 -1.36 0.82 3.94
CA ILE A 309 -1.91 0.37 2.66
C ILE A 309 -3.41 0.18 2.81
N THR A 310 -4.19 0.92 2.03
CA THR A 310 -5.65 0.76 1.95
C THR A 310 -6.02 0.40 0.52
N VAL A 311 -6.64 -0.77 0.35
CA VAL A 311 -7.14 -1.24 -0.94
C VAL A 311 -8.65 -1.37 -0.89
N LYS A 312 -9.30 -0.82 -1.92
CA LYS A 312 -10.69 -1.10 -2.24
C LYS A 312 -10.77 -1.57 -3.69
N SER A 313 -11.15 -2.83 -3.88
CA SER A 313 -11.47 -3.40 -5.19
C SER A 313 -12.96 -3.66 -5.32
N THR A 314 -13.56 -3.37 -6.48
CA THR A 314 -14.98 -3.60 -6.72
C THR A 314 -15.31 -4.93 -7.38
N THR A 315 -14.36 -5.57 -8.05
CA THR A 315 -14.58 -6.87 -8.73
C THR A 315 -13.46 -7.88 -8.53
N GLY A 316 -12.23 -7.43 -8.28
CA GLY A 316 -11.06 -8.29 -8.12
C GLY A 316 -10.59 -8.42 -6.68
N GLU A 317 -9.36 -8.90 -6.57
CA GLU A 317 -8.67 -9.20 -5.31
C GLU A 317 -7.99 -7.95 -4.73
N GLY A 318 -7.54 -8.05 -3.49
CA GLY A 318 -6.83 -6.96 -2.81
C GLY A 318 -5.35 -6.94 -3.15
N ILE A 319 -4.64 -7.96 -2.69
CA ILE A 319 -3.21 -8.14 -2.93
C ILE A 319 -2.99 -9.55 -3.44
N GLU A 320 -2.61 -9.69 -4.71
CA GLU A 320 -2.36 -10.97 -5.37
C GLU A 320 -0.85 -11.17 -5.60
N SER A 321 -0.40 -12.39 -5.35
CA SER A 321 0.89 -12.86 -5.83
C SER A 321 0.75 -14.20 -6.55
N LYS A 322 1.13 -14.27 -7.84
CA LYS A 322 1.25 -15.55 -8.55
C LYS A 322 2.41 -16.43 -8.05
N GLY A 323 3.16 -15.99 -7.06
CA GLY A 323 4.15 -16.76 -6.32
C GLY A 323 3.90 -16.68 -4.82
N VAL A 324 4.74 -15.93 -4.12
CA VAL A 324 4.70 -15.79 -2.66
C VAL A 324 4.31 -14.37 -2.27
N LEU A 325 3.36 -14.25 -1.34
CA LEU A 325 3.08 -13.01 -0.63
C LEU A 325 3.74 -13.04 0.75
N THR A 326 4.63 -12.10 1.03
CA THR A 326 5.22 -11.92 2.37
C THR A 326 4.85 -10.55 2.94
N ILE A 327 4.29 -10.53 4.15
CA ILE A 327 3.98 -9.31 4.91
C ILE A 327 4.79 -9.34 6.20
N ASN A 328 5.82 -8.50 6.29
CA ASN A 328 6.67 -8.40 7.47
C ASN A 328 6.10 -7.44 8.51
N LYS A 329 5.56 -6.29 8.09
CA LYS A 329 4.95 -5.26 8.93
C LYS A 329 3.96 -4.41 8.10
N GLY A 330 3.40 -3.37 8.72
CA GLY A 330 2.54 -2.38 8.08
C GLY A 330 1.14 -2.33 8.69
N THR A 331 0.36 -1.32 8.29
CA THR A 331 -1.08 -1.25 8.55
C THR A 331 -1.79 -1.47 7.21
N ILE A 332 -2.42 -2.62 7.05
CA ILE A 332 -3.00 -3.06 5.78
C ILE A 332 -4.50 -3.25 5.97
N THR A 333 -5.29 -2.60 5.11
CA THR A 333 -6.75 -2.71 5.07
C THR A 333 -7.17 -3.00 3.64
N VAL A 334 -7.71 -4.20 3.40
CA VAL A 334 -8.20 -4.62 2.09
C VAL A 334 -9.71 -4.90 2.17
N ASN A 335 -10.47 -4.26 1.28
CA ASN A 335 -11.91 -4.46 1.13
C ASN A 335 -12.20 -4.78 -0.33
N THR A 336 -12.59 -6.01 -0.60
CA THR A 336 -12.57 -6.58 -1.95
C THR A 336 -13.86 -7.30 -2.29
N PHE A 337 -14.08 -7.49 -3.58
CA PHE A 337 -15.15 -8.36 -4.04
C PHE A 337 -14.69 -9.81 -3.98
N ASP A 338 -13.55 -10.08 -4.59
CA ASP A 338 -12.84 -11.35 -4.55
C ASP A 338 -11.91 -11.41 -3.34
N ASP A 339 -10.86 -12.23 -3.38
CA ASP A 339 -9.98 -12.46 -2.24
C ASP A 339 -9.33 -11.19 -1.68
N GLY A 340 -9.25 -11.10 -0.35
CA GLY A 340 -8.54 -10.00 0.29
C GLY A 340 -7.03 -10.06 0.02
N LEU A 341 -6.43 -11.20 0.34
CA LEU A 341 -5.04 -11.54 0.04
C LEU A 341 -5.03 -12.88 -0.70
N ASN A 342 -4.35 -12.96 -1.85
CA ASN A 342 -4.21 -14.21 -2.61
C ASN A 342 -2.72 -14.51 -2.87
N ALA A 343 -2.30 -15.77 -2.70
CA ALA A 343 -1.02 -16.21 -3.25
C ALA A 343 -1.01 -17.65 -3.75
N ALA A 344 -0.41 -17.86 -4.92
CA ALA A 344 -0.38 -19.18 -5.56
C ALA A 344 0.51 -20.22 -4.85
N LYS A 345 1.56 -19.80 -4.12
CA LYS A 345 2.53 -20.72 -3.47
C LYS A 345 2.56 -20.66 -1.96
N ALA A 346 2.54 -19.45 -1.39
CA ALA A 346 2.50 -19.28 0.05
C ALA A 346 2.12 -17.86 0.45
N ILE A 347 1.47 -17.73 1.61
CA ILE A 347 1.34 -16.48 2.35
C ILE A 347 2.15 -16.58 3.64
N TYR A 348 3.02 -15.60 3.87
CA TYR A 348 3.75 -15.40 5.12
C TYR A 348 3.34 -14.07 5.76
N ILE A 349 2.84 -14.10 6.99
CA ILE A 349 2.54 -12.92 7.79
C ILE A 349 3.40 -12.93 9.04
N ASN A 350 4.41 -12.06 9.10
CA ASN A 350 5.34 -11.99 10.22
C ASN A 350 5.02 -10.87 11.22
N GLY A 351 4.14 -9.94 10.85
CA GLY A 351 3.80 -8.78 11.66
C GLY A 351 2.81 -7.84 10.98
N GLY A 352 2.57 -6.70 11.62
CA GLY A 352 1.64 -5.66 11.13
C GLY A 352 0.24 -5.77 11.73
N SER A 353 -0.62 -4.84 11.32
CA SER A 353 -2.05 -4.80 11.61
C SER A 353 -2.79 -4.99 10.28
N ILE A 354 -3.42 -6.14 10.09
CA ILE A 354 -4.01 -6.54 8.83
C ILE A 354 -5.50 -6.77 9.02
N TYR A 355 -6.29 -6.06 8.23
CA TYR A 355 -7.72 -6.27 8.08
C TYR A 355 -8.00 -6.67 6.63
N ALA A 356 -8.51 -7.87 6.42
CA ALA A 356 -8.93 -8.36 5.13
C ALA A 356 -10.42 -8.70 5.15
N TYR A 357 -11.17 -8.07 4.25
CA TYR A 357 -12.61 -8.25 4.12
C TYR A 357 -12.96 -8.51 2.66
N ALA A 358 -13.45 -9.71 2.36
CA ALA A 358 -13.91 -10.11 1.04
C ALA A 358 -15.44 -10.30 1.08
N THR A 359 -16.13 -9.68 0.13
CA THR A 359 -17.61 -9.75 0.07
C THR A 359 -18.12 -11.03 -0.57
N ASN A 360 -17.37 -11.60 -1.52
CA ASN A 360 -17.80 -12.72 -2.34
C ASN A 360 -16.80 -13.89 -2.42
N ASN A 361 -15.59 -13.76 -1.84
CA ASN A 361 -14.61 -14.85 -1.78
C ASN A 361 -13.87 -14.90 -0.42
N ASP A 362 -12.68 -15.49 -0.36
CA ASP A 362 -11.91 -15.69 0.85
C ASP A 362 -11.31 -14.39 1.37
N ALA A 363 -11.20 -14.21 2.68
CA ALA A 363 -10.44 -13.06 3.16
C ALA A 363 -8.95 -13.20 2.85
N MET A 364 -8.41 -14.41 2.98
CA MET A 364 -7.02 -14.71 2.70
C MET A 364 -6.91 -16.13 2.12
N ASP A 365 -6.53 -16.25 0.86
CA ASP A 365 -6.38 -17.52 0.15
C ASP A 365 -4.91 -17.78 -0.19
N SER A 366 -4.42 -18.95 0.16
CA SER A 366 -3.21 -19.49 -0.43
C SER A 366 -3.48 -20.83 -1.09
N ASN A 367 -3.18 -20.94 -2.39
CA ASN A 367 -3.10 -22.24 -3.09
C ASN A 367 -1.91 -23.11 -2.63
N GLY A 368 -1.34 -22.82 -1.46
CA GLY A 368 -0.09 -23.33 -0.94
C GLY A 368 -0.06 -23.35 0.58
N THR A 369 1.08 -23.00 1.18
CA THR A 369 1.18 -22.96 2.66
C THR A 369 0.86 -21.58 3.20
N PHE A 370 0.20 -21.53 4.36
CA PHE A 370 -0.08 -20.29 5.05
C PHE A 370 0.65 -20.27 6.39
N THR A 371 1.50 -19.28 6.63
CA THR A 371 2.24 -19.14 7.89
C THR A 371 2.02 -17.78 8.53
N ILE A 372 1.64 -17.77 9.80
CA ILE A 372 1.51 -16.59 10.65
C ILE A 372 2.51 -16.69 11.79
N THR A 373 3.47 -15.77 11.82
CA THR A 373 4.51 -15.68 12.86
C THR A 373 4.36 -14.41 13.70
N GLY A 374 3.46 -13.49 13.36
CA GLY A 374 3.20 -12.29 14.15
C GLY A 374 2.04 -11.46 13.63
N GLY A 375 1.79 -10.32 14.27
CA GLY A 375 0.80 -9.32 13.85
C GLY A 375 -0.58 -9.44 14.51
N ILE A 376 -1.44 -8.47 14.22
CA ILE A 376 -2.88 -8.50 14.50
C ILE A 376 -3.59 -8.72 13.18
N ILE A 377 -4.36 -9.80 13.08
CA ILE A 377 -4.99 -10.22 11.83
C ILE A 377 -6.49 -10.38 12.07
N VAL A 378 -7.28 -9.66 11.28
CA VAL A 378 -8.72 -9.82 11.18
C VAL A 378 -9.06 -10.20 9.75
N ALA A 379 -9.57 -11.41 9.54
CA ALA A 379 -9.86 -11.98 8.23
C ALA A 379 -11.35 -12.33 8.10
N ILE A 380 -12.10 -11.62 7.27
CA ILE A 380 -13.55 -11.73 7.14
C ILE A 380 -13.90 -12.13 5.70
N GLY A 381 -14.06 -13.43 5.46
CA GLY A 381 -14.42 -13.97 4.14
C GLY A 381 -15.93 -14.06 3.93
N ALA A 382 -16.35 -14.51 2.75
CA ALA A 382 -17.76 -14.79 2.42
C ALA A 382 -18.35 -15.96 3.26
N ASN A 383 -19.64 -16.27 3.07
CA ASN A 383 -20.39 -17.16 3.97
C ASN A 383 -20.46 -18.64 3.58
N SER A 384 -20.32 -18.98 2.30
CA SER A 384 -20.25 -20.37 1.83
C SER A 384 -19.96 -20.37 0.32
N PRO A 385 -19.04 -21.22 -0.17
CA PRO A 385 -18.10 -22.06 0.57
C PRO A 385 -16.93 -21.31 1.22
N GLU A 386 -16.85 -19.99 1.00
CA GLU A 386 -15.65 -19.18 1.23
C GLU A 386 -15.24 -19.05 2.71
N ALA A 387 -13.96 -18.79 2.92
CA ALA A 387 -13.24 -18.91 4.16
C ALA A 387 -12.64 -17.60 4.68
N SER A 388 -12.39 -17.56 5.99
CA SER A 388 -11.55 -16.50 6.58
C SER A 388 -10.08 -16.66 6.19
N ILE A 389 -9.58 -17.89 6.24
CA ILE A 389 -8.23 -18.27 5.84
C ILE A 389 -8.40 -19.58 5.08
N ASP A 390 -8.11 -19.58 3.78
CA ASP A 390 -8.00 -20.80 2.98
C ASP A 390 -6.53 -21.10 2.68
N CYS A 391 -6.19 -22.38 2.76
CA CYS A 391 -4.92 -22.88 2.29
C CYS A 391 -5.05 -24.26 1.60
N ASP A 392 -6.16 -24.54 0.91
CA ASP A 392 -6.41 -25.80 0.18
C ASP A 392 -6.26 -27.07 1.04
N ALA A 393 -6.62 -26.99 2.33
CA ALA A 393 -6.36 -28.03 3.32
C ALA A 393 -4.87 -28.46 3.43
N ARG A 394 -3.94 -27.58 3.04
CA ARG A 394 -2.50 -27.71 3.28
C ARG A 394 -2.14 -27.20 4.68
N THR A 395 -0.89 -26.80 4.87
CA THR A 395 -0.39 -26.40 6.19
C THR A 395 -0.74 -24.93 6.49
N LEU A 396 -1.64 -24.74 7.45
CA LEU A 396 -1.77 -23.49 8.20
C LEU A 396 -0.90 -23.57 9.47
N LYS A 397 0.20 -22.80 9.51
CA LYS A 397 1.14 -22.73 10.63
C LYS A 397 0.97 -21.41 11.40
N ILE A 398 0.66 -21.49 12.70
CA ILE A 398 0.53 -20.29 13.54
C ILE A 398 1.53 -20.36 14.71
N THR A 399 2.58 -19.55 14.65
CA THR A 399 3.64 -19.51 15.67
C THR A 399 3.76 -18.17 16.40
N GLY A 400 2.99 -17.18 15.95
CA GLY A 400 2.81 -15.91 16.64
C GLY A 400 1.54 -15.22 16.19
N GLY A 401 1.36 -13.99 16.65
CA GLY A 401 0.26 -13.12 16.30
C GLY A 401 -1.00 -13.30 17.15
N LEU A 402 -1.99 -12.51 16.78
CA LEU A 402 -3.36 -12.54 17.23
C LEU A 402 -4.21 -12.64 15.96
N VAL A 403 -4.95 -13.73 15.82
CA VAL A 403 -5.73 -14.03 14.62
C VAL A 403 -7.19 -14.15 15.01
N ILE A 404 -8.04 -13.39 14.33
CA ILE A 404 -9.49 -13.56 14.33
C ILE A 404 -9.91 -13.71 12.87
N GLY A 405 -10.54 -14.83 12.54
CA GLY A 405 -11.12 -15.05 11.23
C GLY A 405 -12.58 -15.45 11.33
N ILE A 406 -13.46 -14.89 10.49
CA ILE A 406 -14.83 -15.36 10.32
C ILE A 406 -15.16 -15.59 8.84
N GLY A 407 -15.94 -16.63 8.55
CA GLY A 407 -16.35 -16.96 7.17
C GLY A 407 -17.28 -18.18 7.13
N GLY A 408 -17.55 -18.66 5.92
CA GLY A 408 -18.22 -19.93 5.67
C GLY A 408 -17.39 -21.14 6.08
N ALA A 409 -16.08 -21.05 5.86
CA ALA A 409 -15.10 -22.03 6.25
C ALA A 409 -13.82 -21.38 6.84
N THR A 410 -12.90 -22.24 7.26
CA THR A 410 -11.52 -21.86 7.59
C THR A 410 -10.65 -23.11 7.57
N SER A 411 -9.46 -22.99 6.99
CA SER A 411 -8.43 -24.02 7.13
C SER A 411 -8.01 -24.14 8.59
N GLY A 412 -7.96 -25.39 9.09
CA GLY A 412 -7.62 -25.66 10.48
C GLY A 412 -6.11 -25.51 10.75
N PRO A 413 -5.70 -24.92 11.89
CA PRO A 413 -4.29 -24.87 12.27
C PRO A 413 -3.66 -26.26 12.34
N THR A 414 -2.53 -26.45 11.67
CA THR A 414 -1.80 -27.73 11.65
C THR A 414 -1.08 -27.94 12.98
N SER A 415 -1.53 -28.93 13.75
CA SER A 415 -1.14 -29.14 15.15
C SER A 415 0.36 -29.41 15.36
N SER A 416 1.04 -30.04 14.40
CA SER A 416 2.47 -30.39 14.50
C SER A 416 3.42 -29.21 14.36
N VAL A 417 2.95 -28.08 13.78
CA VAL A 417 3.79 -26.90 13.49
C VAL A 417 3.27 -25.61 14.14
N THR A 418 2.05 -25.62 14.66
CA THR A 418 1.41 -24.49 15.34
C THR A 418 1.80 -24.48 16.82
N THR A 419 2.34 -23.35 17.31
CA THR A 419 2.75 -23.17 18.71
C THR A 419 1.87 -22.19 19.49
N VAL A 420 1.14 -21.32 18.79
CA VAL A 420 0.10 -20.48 19.39
C VAL A 420 -1.18 -21.31 19.51
N ARG A 421 -1.84 -21.25 20.67
CA ARG A 421 -3.12 -21.96 20.85
C ARG A 421 -4.19 -21.32 20.00
N ALA A 422 -4.97 -22.17 19.35
CA ALA A 422 -6.04 -21.78 18.46
C ALA A 422 -7.29 -22.62 18.70
N VAL A 423 -8.45 -22.04 18.40
CA VAL A 423 -9.75 -22.70 18.43
C VAL A 423 -10.51 -22.34 17.16
N VAL A 424 -11.18 -23.32 16.57
CA VAL A 424 -12.18 -23.10 15.51
C VAL A 424 -13.55 -23.35 16.12
N MET A 425 -14.39 -22.33 16.10
CA MET A 425 -15.75 -22.33 16.64
C MET A 425 -16.77 -22.34 15.49
N GLY A 426 -18.02 -22.66 15.83
CA GLY A 426 -19.14 -22.71 14.89
C GLY A 426 -19.70 -21.33 14.54
N SER A 427 -20.97 -21.30 14.15
CA SER A 427 -21.63 -20.12 13.59
C SER A 427 -21.91 -19.02 14.61
N GLY A 428 -22.12 -17.80 14.08
CA GLY A 428 -22.58 -16.64 14.84
C GLY A 428 -23.34 -15.64 13.96
N ALA A 429 -24.06 -14.73 14.61
CA ALA A 429 -24.89 -13.73 13.94
C ALA A 429 -24.14 -12.42 13.70
N ALA A 430 -24.58 -11.66 12.70
CA ALA A 430 -24.08 -10.30 12.46
C ALA A 430 -24.40 -9.39 13.65
N ASN A 431 -23.52 -8.42 13.91
CA ASN A 431 -23.65 -7.43 14.96
C ASN A 431 -23.81 -8.03 16.37
N SER A 432 -23.31 -9.25 16.58
CA SER A 432 -23.27 -9.91 17.88
C SER A 432 -21.84 -9.92 18.42
N ILE A 433 -21.69 -9.74 19.72
CA ILE A 433 -20.42 -9.86 20.41
C ILE A 433 -20.15 -11.32 20.71
N ILE A 434 -18.93 -11.77 20.40
CA ILE A 434 -18.37 -13.04 20.85
C ILE A 434 -17.32 -12.72 21.90
N HIS A 435 -17.55 -13.24 23.10
CA HIS A 435 -16.65 -13.05 24.24
C HIS A 435 -16.19 -14.41 24.79
N LEU A 436 -14.87 -14.58 24.93
CA LEU A 436 -14.26 -15.76 25.54
C LEU A 436 -13.61 -15.35 26.85
N GLU A 437 -14.01 -16.01 27.93
CA GLU A 437 -13.52 -15.76 29.29
C GLU A 437 -13.04 -17.06 29.93
N ALA A 438 -11.91 -17.02 30.64
CA ALA A 438 -11.47 -18.11 31.50
C ALA A 438 -12.26 -18.12 32.82
N ALA A 439 -12.27 -19.24 33.54
CA ALA A 439 -13.02 -19.39 34.80
C ALA A 439 -12.61 -18.40 35.92
N ASP A 440 -11.43 -17.78 35.82
CA ASP A 440 -10.94 -16.76 36.75
C ASP A 440 -11.32 -15.32 36.35
N GLY A 441 -12.13 -15.16 35.29
CA GLY A 441 -12.53 -13.86 34.74
C GLY A 441 -11.53 -13.26 33.74
N THR A 442 -10.45 -13.99 33.39
CA THR A 442 -9.49 -13.49 32.41
C THR A 442 -10.07 -13.56 31.00
N GLU A 443 -10.24 -12.40 30.37
CA GLU A 443 -10.64 -12.29 28.96
C GLU A 443 -9.58 -12.88 28.02
N ALA A 444 -10.03 -13.71 27.08
CA ALA A 444 -9.24 -14.13 25.92
C ALA A 444 -9.61 -13.35 24.65
N LEU A 445 -10.90 -13.14 24.39
CA LEU A 445 -11.40 -12.47 23.19
C LEU A 445 -12.65 -11.66 23.52
N THR A 446 -12.77 -10.47 22.95
CA THR A 446 -14.05 -9.78 22.70
C THR A 446 -14.03 -9.29 21.26
N PHE A 447 -15.00 -9.74 20.47
CA PHE A 447 -15.09 -9.42 19.05
C PHE A 447 -16.52 -9.14 18.64
N LEU A 448 -16.79 -7.97 18.08
CA LEU A 448 -18.07 -7.68 17.42
C LEU A 448 -18.02 -8.21 15.98
N ALA A 449 -18.83 -9.21 15.67
CA ALA A 449 -18.88 -9.79 14.33
C ALA A 449 -19.60 -8.84 13.36
N PRO A 450 -18.94 -8.33 12.29
CA PRO A 450 -19.57 -7.39 11.35
C PRO A 450 -20.59 -8.07 10.43
N LYS A 451 -20.56 -9.40 10.34
CA LYS A 451 -21.48 -10.22 9.54
C LYS A 451 -21.75 -11.55 10.22
N ALA A 452 -22.82 -12.21 9.79
CA ALA A 452 -23.06 -13.61 10.17
C ALA A 452 -21.99 -14.49 9.52
N TYR A 453 -21.65 -15.59 10.18
CA TYR A 453 -20.60 -16.51 9.74
C TYR A 453 -20.93 -17.93 10.18
N SER A 454 -20.30 -18.90 9.52
CA SER A 454 -20.45 -20.33 9.81
C SER A 454 -19.29 -20.87 10.65
N THR A 455 -18.13 -20.22 10.58
CA THR A 455 -16.93 -20.56 11.33
C THR A 455 -16.25 -19.31 11.89
N LEU A 456 -15.64 -19.45 13.07
CA LEU A 456 -14.74 -18.45 13.65
C LEU A 456 -13.44 -19.12 14.07
N ILE A 457 -12.30 -18.71 13.50
CA ILE A 457 -10.98 -19.10 13.96
C ILE A 457 -10.42 -18.02 14.89
N PHE A 458 -9.99 -18.42 16.08
CA PHE A 458 -9.30 -17.53 17.02
C PHE A 458 -7.99 -18.16 17.45
N ALA A 459 -6.87 -17.48 17.21
CA ALA A 459 -5.55 -17.88 17.69
C ALA A 459 -4.91 -16.73 18.46
N SER A 460 -4.43 -17.00 19.68
CA SER A 460 -3.83 -15.97 20.52
C SER A 460 -3.03 -16.59 21.66
N SER A 461 -1.98 -15.88 22.10
CA SER A 461 -1.27 -16.25 23.31
C SER A 461 -2.14 -16.15 24.57
N LYS A 462 -3.28 -15.43 24.52
CA LYS A 462 -4.26 -15.36 25.60
C LYS A 462 -4.93 -16.72 25.87
N LEU A 463 -4.94 -17.64 24.90
CA LEU A 463 -5.37 -19.03 25.11
C LEU A 463 -4.26 -19.85 25.80
N LYS A 464 -4.59 -20.47 26.94
CA LYS A 464 -3.66 -21.25 27.78
C LYS A 464 -4.02 -22.74 27.78
N ALA A 465 -3.01 -23.60 28.01
CA ALA A 465 -3.24 -25.05 28.09
C ALA A 465 -4.01 -25.39 29.35
N SER A 466 -4.75 -26.50 29.30
CA SER A 466 -5.49 -27.01 30.46
C SER A 466 -6.39 -25.96 31.12
N THR A 467 -6.90 -25.02 30.32
CA THR A 467 -7.76 -23.93 30.76
C THR A 467 -9.09 -24.04 30.04
N THR A 468 -10.18 -24.05 30.79
CA THR A 468 -11.54 -24.02 30.24
C THR A 468 -11.93 -22.56 30.01
N TYR A 469 -12.48 -22.30 28.83
CA TYR A 469 -13.05 -21.00 28.46
C TYR A 469 -14.55 -21.15 28.25
N THR A 470 -15.31 -20.16 28.71
CA THR A 470 -16.74 -20.02 28.42
C THR A 470 -16.92 -19.04 27.27
N VAL A 471 -17.75 -19.43 26.29
CA VAL A 471 -18.13 -18.58 25.15
C VAL A 471 -19.46 -17.91 25.47
N TYR A 472 -19.47 -16.59 25.43
CA TYR A 472 -20.67 -15.76 25.56
C TYR A 472 -20.97 -15.11 24.21
N THR A 473 -22.26 -15.05 23.87
CA THR A 473 -22.78 -14.41 22.67
C THR A 473 -23.90 -13.45 23.06
N GLY A 474 -23.90 -12.22 22.55
CA GLY A 474 -24.90 -11.21 22.92
C GLY A 474 -25.02 -10.04 21.96
#